data_AF-A0A2D6W3N3-F1
#
_entry.id   AF-A0A2D6W3N3-F1
#
_cell.length_a   1.000
_cell.length_b   1.000
_cell.length_c   1.000
_cell.angle_alpha   90.00
_cell.angle_beta   90.00
_cell.angle_gamma   90.00
#
_symmetry.space_group_name_H-M   'P 1'
#
loop_
_entity.id
_entity.type
_entity.pdbx_description
1 polymer ?
#
loop_
_entity_poly.entity_id
_entity_poly.type
_entity_poly.pdbx_seq_one_letter_code
_entity_poly.pdbx_strand_id
1 'polypeptide(L)'
;MDVQEIPYFAYNTTHDICNIKRISLNSDNIDEMLQILEDEGNLFDVIPSLQYRVRKEHPIKQCSFERRNEVDIEGEKFVSDNGYHQVGKLIVPYYETLSREEMESKKNLITIDLTDKELYINALTTFPDTKTFIMDKILEYIPIDSNKILVLNKYQL
;
A
#
# COMPACT_ATOMS: atom_id res chain seq x y z
N MET A 1 -17.00 26.86 -11.38
CA MET A 1 -16.90 25.40 -11.20
C MET A 1 -15.57 25.22 -10.51
N ASP A 2 -15.62 25.01 -9.21
CA ASP A 2 -14.44 25.13 -8.36
C ASP A 2 -13.88 23.72 -8.14
N VAL A 3 -12.64 23.52 -8.60
CA VAL A 3 -11.92 22.28 -8.35
C VAL A 3 -11.35 22.35 -6.94
N GLN A 4 -11.65 21.36 -6.12
CA GLN A 4 -11.14 21.24 -4.76
C GLN A 4 -10.27 19.99 -4.63
N GLU A 5 -9.13 20.10 -3.96
CA GLU A 5 -8.32 18.94 -3.61
C GLU A 5 -8.83 18.31 -2.32
N ILE A 6 -9.38 17.10 -2.43
CA ILE A 6 -9.93 16.35 -1.31
C ILE A 6 -8.96 15.23 -0.92
N PRO A 7 -8.70 15.03 0.39
CA PRO A 7 -7.86 13.95 0.88
C PRO A 7 -8.59 12.60 0.84
N TYR A 8 -7.86 11.55 0.46
CA TYR A 8 -8.34 10.18 0.37
C TYR A 8 -7.36 9.21 1.00
N PHE A 9 -7.89 8.12 1.56
CA PHE A 9 -7.12 6.91 1.84
C PHE A 9 -7.41 5.87 0.75
N ALA A 10 -6.39 5.56 -0.03
CA ALA A 10 -6.46 4.59 -1.12
C ALA A 10 -5.86 3.26 -0.68
N TYR A 11 -6.50 2.15 -1.04
CA TYR A 11 -6.02 0.82 -0.69
C TYR A 11 -6.47 -0.22 -1.72
N ASN A 12 -5.70 -1.28 -1.85
CA ASN A 12 -6.13 -2.50 -2.54
C ASN A 12 -6.05 -3.69 -1.60
N THR A 13 -6.66 -4.80 -2.00
CA THR A 13 -6.64 -6.04 -1.23
C THR A 13 -5.90 -7.13 -2.00
N THR A 14 -5.51 -8.18 -1.28
CA THR A 14 -4.84 -9.36 -1.89
C THR A 14 -5.70 -10.05 -2.96
N HIS A 15 -7.03 -9.92 -2.88
CA HIS A 15 -7.97 -10.53 -3.83
C HIS A 15 -8.24 -9.67 -5.08
N ASP A 16 -8.01 -8.36 -5.00
CA ASP A 16 -8.37 -7.43 -6.08
C ASP A 16 -7.30 -6.32 -6.17
N ILE A 17 -6.15 -6.70 -6.73
CA ILE A 17 -4.97 -5.84 -6.82
C ILE A 17 -5.22 -4.68 -7.79
N CYS A 18 -6.03 -4.92 -8.83
CA CYS A 18 -6.34 -3.97 -9.90
C CYS A 18 -7.36 -2.91 -9.47
N ASN A 19 -8.16 -3.16 -8.43
CA ASN A 19 -9.21 -2.26 -8.00
C ASN A 19 -8.82 -1.50 -6.74
N ILE A 20 -8.30 -0.29 -6.93
CA ILE A 20 -7.97 0.62 -5.84
C ILE A 20 -9.26 1.19 -5.26
N LYS A 21 -9.59 0.78 -4.03
CA LYS A 21 -10.68 1.34 -3.24
C LYS A 21 -10.21 2.63 -2.56
N ARG A 22 -11.15 3.55 -2.34
CA ARG A 22 -10.85 4.87 -1.77
C ARG A 22 -11.87 5.26 -0.73
N ILE A 23 -11.40 5.86 0.35
CA ILE A 23 -12.21 6.42 1.43
C ILE A 23 -11.88 7.90 1.48
N SER A 24 -12.88 8.76 1.28
CA SER A 24 -12.72 10.21 1.49
C SER A 24 -12.41 10.45 2.96
N LEU A 25 -11.41 11.28 3.23
CA LEU A 25 -11.03 11.64 4.59
C LEU A 25 -11.72 12.94 4.99
N ASN A 26 -12.16 13.01 6.25
CA ASN A 26 -12.75 14.22 6.81
C ASN A 26 -11.68 15.20 7.33
N SER A 27 -10.43 14.74 7.47
CA SER A 27 -9.29 15.53 7.90
C SER A 27 -8.41 15.87 6.69
N ASP A 28 -8.06 17.14 6.56
CA ASP A 28 -7.05 17.59 5.61
C ASP A 28 -5.61 17.34 6.08
N ASN A 29 -5.42 16.93 7.34
CA ASN A 29 -4.10 16.74 7.93
C ASN A 29 -3.56 15.32 7.70
N ILE A 30 -3.31 14.99 6.43
CA ILE A 30 -2.69 13.71 6.04
C ILE A 30 -1.34 13.49 6.75
N ASP A 31 -0.56 14.55 6.93
CA ASP A 31 0.78 14.47 7.54
C ASP A 31 0.70 14.00 9.00
N GLU A 32 -0.27 14.51 9.77
CA GLU A 32 -0.52 14.03 11.14
C GLU A 32 -0.98 12.56 11.16
N MET A 33 -1.84 12.18 10.22
CA MET A 33 -2.31 10.78 10.12
C MET A 33 -1.16 9.83 9.78
N LEU A 34 -0.25 10.24 8.88
CA LEU A 34 0.95 9.48 8.56
C LEU A 34 1.89 9.40 9.77
N GLN A 35 2.10 10.52 10.47
CA GLN A 35 2.93 10.56 11.67
C GLN A 35 2.40 9.60 12.75
N ILE A 36 1.09 9.54 12.99
CA ILE A 36 0.49 8.58 13.93
C ILE A 36 0.85 7.14 13.52
N LEU A 37 0.81 6.80 12.23
CA LEU A 37 1.19 5.46 11.76
C LEU A 37 2.70 5.21 11.87
N GLU A 38 3.54 6.23 11.68
CA GLU A 38 4.98 6.12 11.90
C GLU A 38 5.31 5.90 13.38
N ASP A 39 4.54 6.51 14.27
CA ASP A 39 4.63 6.39 15.74
C ASP A 39 3.86 5.17 16.28
N GLU A 40 3.80 4.09 15.49
CA GLU A 40 3.20 2.80 15.85
C GLU A 40 1.68 2.81 16.10
N GLY A 41 0.97 3.86 15.69
CA GLY A 41 -0.48 3.95 15.74
C GLY A 41 -1.19 2.91 14.88
N ASN A 42 -2.42 2.57 15.26
CA ASN A 42 -3.22 1.56 14.57
C ASN A 42 -3.95 2.15 13.35
N LEU A 43 -3.89 1.45 12.21
CA LEU A 43 -4.47 1.89 10.96
C LEU A 43 -6.00 2.09 11.04
N PHE A 44 -6.70 1.25 11.81
CA PHE A 44 -8.15 1.32 11.95
C PHE A 44 -8.59 2.44 12.89
N ASP A 45 -7.71 2.89 13.78
CA ASP A 45 -7.97 4.09 14.60
C ASP A 45 -7.73 5.36 13.77
N VAL A 46 -6.70 5.36 12.91
CA VAL A 46 -6.40 6.46 11.99
C VAL A 46 -7.44 6.58 10.88
N ILE A 47 -7.94 5.45 10.36
CA ILE A 47 -8.99 5.38 9.35
C ILE A 47 -10.20 4.61 9.89
N PRO A 48 -11.04 5.18 10.77
CA PRO A 48 -12.18 4.47 11.37
C PRO A 48 -13.20 3.95 10.35
N SER A 49 -13.30 4.62 9.20
CA SER A 49 -14.17 4.20 8.09
C SER A 49 -13.64 2.98 7.33
N LEU A 50 -12.40 2.57 7.57
CA LEU A 50 -11.83 1.34 7.00
C LEU A 50 -12.47 0.14 7.73
N GLN A 51 -13.33 -0.58 7.03
CA GLN A 51 -14.06 -1.68 7.64
C GLN A 51 -13.11 -2.78 8.13
N TYR A 52 -13.18 -3.14 9.41
CA TYR A 52 -12.39 -4.22 10.00
C TYR A 52 -12.58 -5.59 9.28
N ARG A 53 -13.73 -5.80 8.61
CA ARG A 53 -13.94 -6.99 7.77
C ARG A 53 -12.95 -7.09 6.61
N VAL A 54 -12.49 -5.96 6.06
CA VAL A 54 -11.43 -5.93 5.04
C VAL A 54 -10.21 -6.69 5.56
N ARG A 55 -9.77 -6.43 6.80
CA ARG A 55 -8.64 -7.16 7.42
C ARG A 55 -8.81 -8.67 7.41
N LYS A 56 -10.03 -9.17 7.69
CA LYS A 56 -10.29 -10.60 7.92
C LYS A 56 -10.51 -11.40 6.65
N GLU A 57 -11.27 -10.85 5.72
CA GLU A 57 -11.72 -11.56 4.51
C GLU A 57 -10.85 -11.22 3.30
N HIS A 58 -10.35 -9.97 3.24
CA HIS A 58 -9.60 -9.45 2.11
C HIS A 58 -8.42 -8.59 2.59
N PRO A 59 -7.35 -9.21 3.11
CA PRO A 59 -6.21 -8.51 3.67
C PRO A 59 -5.74 -7.38 2.76
N ILE A 60 -5.39 -6.24 3.36
CA ILE A 60 -4.86 -5.09 2.63
C ILE A 60 -3.54 -5.51 2.04
N LYS A 61 -3.31 -5.20 0.77
CA LYS A 61 -2.02 -5.48 0.13
C LYS A 61 -1.12 -4.25 0.19
N GLN A 62 -1.64 -3.10 -0.23
CA GLN A 62 -0.96 -1.83 -0.06
C GLN A 62 -1.98 -0.71 0.10
N CYS A 63 -1.56 0.38 0.73
CA CYS A 63 -2.36 1.58 0.88
C CYS A 63 -1.49 2.84 0.81
N SER A 64 -2.14 3.97 0.60
CA SER A 64 -1.50 5.27 0.52
C SER A 64 -2.50 6.37 0.81
N PHE A 65 -2.00 7.49 1.33
CA PHE A 65 -2.77 8.72 1.32
C PHE A 65 -2.67 9.40 -0.05
N GLU A 66 -3.77 9.94 -0.53
CA GLU A 66 -3.86 10.63 -1.82
C GLU A 66 -4.56 11.99 -1.66
N ARG A 67 -4.18 12.99 -2.45
CA ARG A 67 -5.03 14.14 -2.75
C ARG A 67 -5.57 14.02 -4.16
N ARG A 68 -6.87 14.28 -4.33
CA ARG A 68 -7.55 14.21 -5.63
C ARG A 68 -8.37 15.46 -5.88
N ASN A 69 -8.33 15.91 -7.12
CA ASN A 69 -9.21 16.96 -7.62
C ASN A 69 -10.65 16.42 -7.75
N GLU A 70 -11.55 17.02 -6.99
CA GLU A 70 -13.00 16.80 -7.02
C GLU A 70 -13.68 18.06 -7.53
N VAL A 71 -14.76 17.86 -8.29
CA VAL A 71 -15.59 18.95 -8.78
C VAL A 71 -17.05 18.68 -8.48
N ASP A 72 -17.70 19.65 -7.84
CA ASP A 72 -19.12 19.64 -7.58
C ASP A 72 -19.86 20.34 -8.73
N ILE A 73 -20.77 19.61 -9.39
CA ILE A 73 -21.69 20.14 -10.38
C ILE A 73 -23.10 19.83 -9.89
N GLU A 74 -23.82 20.87 -9.45
CA GLU A 74 -25.23 20.75 -9.04
C GLU A 74 -25.48 19.71 -7.93
N GLY A 75 -24.50 19.52 -7.03
CA GLY A 75 -24.57 18.55 -5.92
C GLY A 75 -24.09 17.15 -6.28
N GLU A 76 -23.72 16.91 -7.55
CA GLU A 76 -23.05 15.69 -7.98
C GLU A 76 -21.52 15.86 -7.97
N LYS A 77 -20.83 14.88 -7.37
CA LYS A 77 -19.38 14.88 -7.17
C LYS A 77 -18.69 14.10 -8.27
N PHE A 78 -17.83 14.78 -9.03
CA PHE A 78 -17.03 14.19 -10.09
C PHE A 78 -15.56 14.20 -9.70
N VAL A 79 -14.92 13.03 -9.70
CA VAL A 79 -13.51 12.88 -9.35
C VAL A 79 -12.73 12.44 -10.59
N SER A 80 -11.64 13.13 -10.91
CA SER A 80 -10.78 12.76 -12.03
C SER A 80 -9.90 11.55 -11.70
N ASP A 81 -9.92 10.53 -12.56
CA ASP A 81 -9.02 9.36 -12.46
C ASP A 81 -7.56 9.67 -12.83
N ASN A 82 -7.32 10.78 -13.53
CA ASN A 82 -6.00 11.17 -14.03
C ASN A 82 -5.25 12.19 -13.16
N GLY A 83 -5.67 12.41 -11.90
CA GLY A 83 -5.18 13.53 -11.08
C GLY A 83 -4.95 13.21 -9.60
N TYR A 84 -4.65 11.97 -9.24
CA TYR A 84 -4.29 11.66 -7.85
C TYR A 84 -2.80 11.90 -7.59
N HIS A 85 -2.50 12.45 -6.43
CA HIS A 85 -1.14 12.63 -5.94
C HIS A 85 -0.99 11.85 -4.65
N GLN A 86 -0.10 10.86 -4.63
CA GLN A 86 0.28 10.20 -3.39
C GLN A 86 0.95 11.22 -2.46
N VAL A 87 0.52 11.23 -1.19
CA VAL A 87 1.10 12.06 -0.15
C VAL A 87 1.89 11.17 0.80
N GLY A 88 3.17 11.49 1.00
CA GLY A 88 4.05 10.76 1.89
C GLY A 88 4.42 9.35 1.38
N LYS A 89 4.36 8.36 2.28
CA LYS A 89 4.88 7.01 2.04
C LYS A 89 3.83 6.06 1.50
N LEU A 90 4.27 5.07 0.72
CA LEU A 90 3.50 3.86 0.47
C LEU A 90 3.42 3.06 1.77
N ILE A 91 2.23 2.64 2.15
CA ILE A 91 2.00 1.90 3.38
C ILE A 91 1.75 0.44 3.01
N VAL A 92 2.53 -0.47 3.59
CA VAL A 92 2.47 -1.91 3.30
C VAL A 92 2.37 -2.70 4.61
N PRO A 93 1.46 -3.68 4.71
CA PRO A 93 1.44 -4.61 5.84
C PRO A 93 2.69 -5.49 5.91
N TYR A 94 3.12 -5.85 7.12
CA TYR A 94 4.29 -6.72 7.32
C TYR A 94 4.22 -8.04 6.54
N TYR A 95 3.02 -8.61 6.35
CA TYR A 95 2.83 -9.88 5.64
C TYR A 95 3.00 -9.76 4.11
N GLU A 96 3.09 -8.55 3.56
CA GLU A 96 3.41 -8.30 2.15
C GLU A 96 4.91 -8.07 1.94
N THR A 97 5.71 -8.16 3.01
CA THR A 97 7.16 -8.11 2.93
C THR A 97 7.74 -9.53 2.89
N LEU A 98 8.84 -9.70 2.17
CA LEU A 98 9.59 -10.95 2.12
C LEU A 98 11.04 -10.70 2.47
N SER A 99 11.58 -11.50 3.38
CA SER A 99 13.01 -11.48 3.68
C SER A 99 13.81 -12.17 2.58
N ARG A 100 15.09 -11.80 2.48
CA ARG A 100 16.06 -12.46 1.62
C ARG A 100 16.12 -13.96 1.87
N GLU A 101 16.16 -14.36 3.14
CA GLU A 101 16.22 -15.78 3.55
C GLU A 101 14.99 -16.54 3.06
N GLU A 102 13.79 -15.96 3.18
CA GLU A 102 12.57 -16.57 2.65
C GLU A 102 12.60 -16.72 1.14
N MET A 103 13.08 -15.72 0.40
CA MET A 103 13.23 -15.81 -1.06
C MET A 103 14.26 -16.88 -1.46
N GLU A 104 15.41 -16.93 -0.78
CA GLU A 104 16.45 -17.93 -1.03
C GLU A 104 16.00 -19.36 -0.71
N SER A 105 15.21 -19.52 0.35
CA SER A 105 14.55 -20.78 0.70
C SER A 105 13.53 -21.20 -0.36
N LYS A 106 12.59 -20.31 -0.70
CA LYS A 106 11.48 -20.61 -1.59
C LYS A 106 11.89 -20.86 -3.03
N LYS A 107 12.89 -20.12 -3.57
CA LYS A 107 13.33 -20.29 -4.97
C LYS A 107 13.88 -21.69 -5.30
N ASN A 108 14.30 -22.44 -4.28
CA ASN A 108 14.85 -23.79 -4.41
C ASN A 108 13.80 -24.90 -4.21
N LEU A 109 12.57 -24.56 -3.82
CA LEU A 109 11.49 -25.53 -3.67
C LEU A 109 11.08 -26.07 -5.04
N ILE A 110 10.86 -27.38 -5.13
CA ILE A 110 10.43 -28.04 -6.37
C ILE A 110 8.99 -27.63 -6.74
N THR A 111 8.19 -27.26 -5.74
CA THR A 111 6.76 -26.95 -5.88
C THR A 111 6.46 -25.48 -6.21
N ILE A 112 7.49 -24.63 -6.30
CA ILE A 112 7.28 -23.20 -6.59
C ILE A 112 6.90 -23.00 -8.06
N ASP A 113 6.03 -22.02 -8.32
CA ASP A 113 5.75 -21.57 -9.68
C ASP A 113 7.03 -21.03 -10.35
N LEU A 114 7.20 -21.31 -11.64
CA LEU A 114 8.40 -20.88 -12.38
C LEU A 114 8.51 -19.35 -12.45
N THR A 115 7.38 -18.66 -12.57
CA THR A 115 7.33 -17.18 -12.62
C THR A 115 7.82 -16.60 -11.29
N ASP A 116 7.28 -17.09 -10.18
CA ASP A 116 7.70 -16.64 -8.84
C ASP A 116 9.19 -16.90 -8.60
N LYS A 117 9.69 -18.04 -9.07
CA LYS A 117 11.11 -18.39 -9.01
C LYS A 117 11.98 -17.39 -9.78
N GLU A 118 11.59 -17.04 -10.99
CA GLU A 118 12.30 -16.04 -11.80
C GLU A 118 12.29 -14.66 -11.12
N LEU A 119 11.15 -14.25 -10.56
CA LEU A 119 11.04 -12.99 -9.82
C LEU A 119 11.98 -12.95 -8.61
N TYR A 120 12.07 -14.04 -7.83
CA TYR A 120 13.00 -14.13 -6.70
C TYR A 120 14.46 -14.10 -7.15
N ILE A 121 14.82 -14.86 -8.20
CA ILE A 121 16.20 -14.88 -8.71
C ILE A 121 16.60 -13.49 -9.20
N ASN A 122 15.73 -12.82 -9.95
CA ASN A 122 15.97 -11.48 -10.48
C ASN A 122 16.20 -10.47 -9.35
N ALA A 123 15.33 -10.46 -8.33
CA ALA A 123 15.44 -9.55 -7.20
C ALA A 123 16.72 -9.78 -6.39
N LEU A 124 17.03 -11.03 -6.05
CA LEU A 124 18.23 -11.39 -5.28
C LEU A 124 19.55 -11.10 -6.02
N THR A 125 19.51 -11.14 -7.36
CA THR A 125 20.67 -10.83 -8.22
C THR A 125 20.82 -9.33 -8.42
N THR A 126 19.72 -8.62 -8.65
CA THR A 126 19.70 -7.17 -8.86
C THR A 126 20.05 -6.41 -7.58
N PHE A 127 19.61 -6.94 -6.43
CA PHE A 127 19.79 -6.31 -5.12
C PHE A 127 20.48 -7.29 -4.14
N PRO A 128 21.80 -7.52 -4.29
CA PRO A 128 22.51 -8.55 -3.52
C PRO A 128 22.59 -8.27 -2.01
N ASP A 129 22.56 -7.00 -1.60
CA ASP A 129 22.70 -6.60 -0.19
C ASP A 129 21.36 -6.31 0.51
N THR A 130 20.25 -6.44 -0.20
CA THR A 130 18.92 -6.15 0.35
C THR A 130 18.43 -7.28 1.25
N LYS A 131 17.96 -6.91 2.44
CA LYS A 131 17.43 -7.84 3.45
C LYS A 131 15.95 -8.13 3.30
N THR A 132 15.16 -7.14 2.86
CA THR A 132 13.71 -7.24 2.81
C THR A 132 13.19 -6.56 1.55
N PHE A 133 12.19 -7.20 0.93
CA PHE A 133 11.60 -6.83 -0.34
C PHE A 133 10.09 -6.69 -0.22
N ILE A 134 9.50 -5.94 -1.15
CA ILE A 134 8.05 -5.91 -1.41
C ILE A 134 7.78 -6.15 -2.89
N MET A 135 6.61 -6.74 -3.20
CA MET A 135 6.15 -6.83 -4.59
C MET A 135 5.49 -5.51 -4.98
N ASP A 136 5.98 -4.88 -6.04
CA ASP A 136 5.41 -3.65 -6.57
C ASP A 136 4.20 -3.89 -7.49
N LYS A 137 3.72 -2.82 -8.14
CA LYS A 137 2.55 -2.87 -9.02
C LYS A 137 2.80 -3.53 -10.38
N ILE A 138 4.06 -3.66 -10.81
CA ILE A 138 4.44 -4.29 -12.09
C ILE A 138 4.92 -5.73 -11.91
N LEU A 139 4.68 -6.31 -10.73
CA LEU A 139 5.07 -7.67 -10.36
C LEU A 139 6.58 -7.85 -10.23
N GLU A 140 7.29 -6.82 -9.74
CA GLU A 140 8.71 -6.91 -9.41
C GLU A 140 8.95 -6.80 -7.91
N TYR A 141 9.93 -7.54 -7.40
CA TYR A 141 10.38 -7.38 -6.02
C TYR A 141 11.45 -6.29 -5.92
N ILE A 142 11.13 -5.25 -5.17
CA ILE A 142 12.00 -4.10 -4.95
C ILE A 142 12.42 -4.00 -3.47
N PRO A 143 13.58 -3.38 -3.17
CA PRO A 143 14.00 -3.13 -1.80
C PRO A 143 13.04 -2.21 -1.04
N ILE A 144 12.88 -2.45 0.26
CA ILE A 144 12.18 -1.51 1.13
C ILE A 144 13.08 -0.30 1.40
N ASP A 145 12.67 0.86 0.90
CA ASP A 145 13.23 2.17 1.23
C ASP A 145 12.38 2.83 2.32
N SER A 146 12.90 2.91 3.54
CA SER A 146 12.17 3.45 4.71
C SER A 146 11.77 4.93 4.57
N ASN A 147 12.37 5.66 3.63
CA ASN A 147 11.97 7.04 3.32
C ASN A 147 10.72 7.08 2.43
N LYS A 148 10.43 6.01 1.70
CA LYS A 148 9.33 5.92 0.73
C LYS A 148 8.24 4.94 1.14
N ILE A 149 8.58 3.97 1.99
CA ILE A 149 7.71 2.86 2.37
C ILE A 149 7.63 2.79 3.90
N LEU A 150 6.41 2.78 4.42
CA LEU A 150 6.10 2.49 5.81
C LEU A 150 5.57 1.06 5.91
N VAL A 151 6.27 0.20 6.65
CA VAL A 151 5.82 -1.16 6.90
C VAL A 151 5.03 -1.20 8.21
N LEU A 152 3.74 -1.52 8.13
CA LEU A 152 2.88 -1.67 9.31
C LEU A 152 3.14 -3.01 9.99
N ASN A 153 3.44 -2.98 11.29
CA ASN A 153 3.64 -4.19 12.08
C ASN A 153 2.29 -4.87 12.44
N LYS A 154 2.37 -6.02 13.11
CA LYS A 154 1.18 -6.82 13.47
C LYS A 154 0.19 -6.12 14.41
N TYR A 155 0.66 -5.20 15.26
CA TYR A 155 -0.17 -4.48 16.24
C TYR A 155 -0.84 -3.24 15.65
N GLN A 156 -0.31 -2.73 14.53
CA GLN A 156 -0.88 -1.61 13.80
C GLN A 156 -2.04 -2.00 12.88
N LEU A 157 -2.30 -3.31 12.76
CA LEU A 157 -3.35 -3.90 11.94
C LEU A 157 -4.37 -4.59 12.83
#